data_AF-A0A2N1W9S7-F1
#
_entry.id   AF-A0A2N1W9S7-F1
#
_cell.length_a   1.000
_cell.length_b   1.000
_cell.length_c   1.000
_cell.angle_alpha   90.00
_cell.angle_beta   90.00
_cell.angle_gamma   90.00
#
_symmetry.space_group_name_H-M   'P 1'
#
loop_
_entity.id
_entity.type
_entity.pdbx_description
1 polymer ?
#
loop_
_entity_poly.entity_id
_entity_poly.type
_entity_poly.pdbx_seq_one_letter_code
_entity_poly.pdbx_strand_id
1 'polypeptide(L)' 'PLNQATKGMKFSSRLEEVVMKGLARDRSVRWKTVTDFTTAFCDAVTAVPEKKGFLASLFKRD' A
#
# COMPACT_ATOMS: atom_id res chain seq x y z
N PRO A 1 -9.64 -5.66 3.11
CA PRO A 1 -8.47 -5.06 2.42
C PRO A 1 -8.84 -4.80 0.96
N LEU A 2 -8.33 -3.74 0.31
CA LEU A 2 -8.63 -3.40 -1.09
C LEU A 2 -8.33 -4.56 -2.06
N ASN A 3 -7.26 -5.31 -1.80
CA ASN A 3 -6.89 -6.47 -2.61
C ASN A 3 -7.91 -7.62 -2.56
N GLN A 4 -8.87 -7.57 -1.64
CA GLN A 4 -9.98 -8.53 -1.55
C GLN A 4 -11.22 -8.06 -2.34
N ALA A 5 -11.25 -6.82 -2.83
CA ALA A 5 -12.42 -6.25 -3.50
C ALA A 5 -12.57 -6.72 -4.96
N THR A 6 -11.46 -7.00 -5.65
CA THR A 6 -11.46 -7.44 -7.06
C THR A 6 -10.39 -8.49 -7.31
N LYS A 7 -10.79 -9.66 -7.81
CA LYS A 7 -9.88 -10.75 -8.14
C LYS A 7 -8.93 -10.32 -9.27
N GLY A 8 -7.62 -10.46 -9.04
CA GLY A 8 -6.59 -10.17 -10.03
C GLY A 8 -5.95 -8.78 -9.94
N MET A 9 -6.51 -7.87 -9.14
CA MET A 9 -5.88 -6.57 -8.87
C MET A 9 -4.99 -6.67 -7.63
N LYS A 10 -3.75 -6.18 -7.73
CA LYS A 10 -2.80 -6.12 -6.61
C LYS A 10 -2.32 -4.69 -6.43
N PHE A 11 -2.62 -4.11 -5.28
CA PHE A 11 -2.06 -2.86 -4.80
C PHE A 11 -0.79 -3.12 -4.00
N SER A 12 0.14 -2.17 -4.01
CA SER A 12 1.27 -2.21 -3.09
C SER A 12 0.76 -2.15 -1.65
N SER A 13 1.45 -2.81 -0.71
CA SER A 13 1.03 -2.83 0.70
C SER A 13 0.90 -1.41 1.26
N ARG A 14 1.78 -0.50 0.82
CA ARG A 14 1.76 0.90 1.26
C ARG A 14 0.53 1.65 0.74
N LEU A 15 0.17 1.46 -0.52
CA LEU A 15 -1.02 2.07 -1.11
C LEU A 15 -2.29 1.56 -0.43
N GLU A 16 -2.36 0.26 -0.17
CA GLU A 16 -3.49 -0.34 0.54
C GLU A 16 -3.61 0.21 1.96
N GLU A 17 -2.52 0.32 2.71
CA GLU A 17 -2.51 0.91 4.05
C GLU A 17 -3.06 2.35 4.05
N VAL A 18 -2.55 3.20 3.14
CA VAL A 18 -2.93 4.62 3.06
C VAL A 18 -4.42 4.78 2.78
N VAL A 19 -4.95 4.02 1.81
CA VAL A 19 -6.36 4.10 1.45
C VAL A 19 -7.25 3.50 2.54
N MET A 20 -6.88 2.34 3.09
CA MET A 20 -7.65 1.70 4.17
C MET A 20 -7.70 2.56 5.43
N LYS A 21 -6.64 3.31 5.75
CA LYS A 21 -6.65 4.30 6.84
C LYS A 21 -7.65 5.44 6.59
N GLY A 22 -7.76 5.93 5.34
CA GLY A 22 -8.76 6.94 4.98
C GLY A 22 -10.20 6.43 5.08
N LEU A 23 -10.41 5.15 4.77
CA LEU A 23 -11.72 4.48 4.82
C LEU A 23 -12.06 3.88 6.19
N ALA A 24 -11.20 4.06 7.19
CA ALA A 24 -11.42 3.47 8.51
C ALA A 24 -12.77 3.88 9.11
N ARG A 25 -13.47 2.96 9.75
CA ARG A 25 -14.79 3.24 10.34
C ARG A 25 -14.68 4.24 11.49
N ASP A 26 -13.68 4.07 12.33
CA ASP A 26 -13.37 5.01 13.40
C ASP A 26 -12.70 6.26 12.82
N ARG A 27 -13.18 7.43 13.24
CA ARG A 27 -12.67 8.73 12.82
C ARG A 27 -11.33 9.07 13.49
N SER A 28 -11.08 8.54 14.69
CA SER A 28 -9.84 8.81 15.45
C SER A 28 -8.59 8.30 14.75
N VAL A 29 -8.74 7.23 13.95
CA VAL A 29 -7.65 6.57 13.21
C VAL A 29 -7.50 7.05 11.77
N ARG A 30 -8.44 7.87 11.26
CA ARG A 30 -8.37 8.43 9.90
C ARG A 30 -7.25 9.46 9.77
N TRP A 31 -6.99 9.85 8.52
CA TRP A 31 -6.18 11.03 8.24
C TRP A 31 -6.80 12.28 8.85
N LYS A 32 -5.96 13.11 9.46
CA LYS A 32 -6.38 14.33 10.14
C LYS A 32 -6.90 15.37 9.14
N THR A 33 -6.28 15.44 7.96
CA THR A 33 -6.70 16.32 6.87
C THR A 33 -6.72 15.59 5.52
N VAL A 34 -7.47 16.16 4.56
CA VAL A 34 -7.48 15.69 3.17
C VAL A 34 -6.10 15.84 2.53
N THR A 35 -5.36 16.89 2.89
CA THR A 35 -4.00 17.13 2.42
C THR A 35 -3.06 16.00 2.86
N ASP A 36 -3.09 15.63 4.15
CA ASP A 36 -2.24 14.53 4.66
C ASP A 36 -2.51 13.21 3.93
N PHE A 37 -3.78 12.92 3.67
CA PHE A 37 -4.18 11.75 2.88
C PHE A 37 -3.63 11.83 1.45
N THR A 38 -3.79 12.98 0.80
CA THR A 38 -3.43 13.16 -0.61
C THR A 38 -1.92 13.07 -0.79
N THR A 39 -1.14 13.69 0.09
CA THR A 39 0.33 13.56 0.11
C THR A 39 0.74 12.10 0.27
N ALA A 40 0.24 11.41 1.30
CA ALA A 40 0.58 10.01 1.54
C ALA A 40 0.16 9.08 0.38
N PHE A 41 -0.96 9.38 -0.28
CA PHE A 41 -1.44 8.63 -1.43
C PHE A 41 -0.52 8.84 -2.64
N CYS A 42 -0.19 10.09 -2.99
CA CYS A 42 0.72 10.44 -4.08
C CYS A 42 2.09 9.77 -3.88
N ASP A 43 2.62 9.79 -2.66
CA ASP A 43 3.87 9.12 -2.31
C ASP A 43 3.75 7.61 -2.52
N ALA A 44 2.64 6.99 -2.10
CA ALA A 44 2.43 5.54 -2.21
C ALA A 44 2.24 5.05 -3.65
N VAL A 45 1.66 5.85 -4.55
CA VAL A 45 1.48 5.48 -5.97
C VAL A 45 2.72 5.73 -6.81
N THR A 46 3.55 6.71 -6.43
CA THR A 46 4.81 7.03 -7.12
C THR A 46 6.01 6.25 -6.59
N ALA A 47 5.87 5.63 -5.41
CA ALA A 47 6.87 4.76 -4.86
C ALA A 47 7.19 3.63 -5.85
N VAL A 48 8.47 3.52 -6.21
CA VAL A 48 8.97 2.39 -7.01
C VAL A 48 8.59 1.11 -6.27
N PRO A 49 7.87 0.17 -6.91
CA PRO A 49 7.48 -1.06 -6.26
C PRO A 49 8.74 -1.75 -5.77
N GLU A 50 8.82 -2.00 -4.45
CA GLU A 50 9.92 -2.76 -3.89
C GLU A 50 9.99 -4.09 -4.64
N LYS A 51 11.01 -4.25 -5.48
CA LYS A 51 11.35 -5.53 -6.08
C LYS A 51 11.76 -6.45 -4.94
N LYS A 52 10.79 -7.05 -4.25
CA LYS A 52 11.02 -8.25 -3.47
C LYS A 52 11.49 -9.29 -4.46
N GLY A 53 12.82 -9.45 -4.53
CA GLY A 53 13.50 -10.35 -5.43
C GLY A 53 12.93 -11.74 -5.25
N PHE A 54 11.98 -12.11 -6.11
CA PHE A 54 11.39 -13.44 -6.16
C PHE A 54 12.46 -14.51 -6.50
N LEU A 55 13.65 -14.07 -6.93
CA LEU A 55 14.81 -14.92 -7.19
C LEU A 55 15.91 -14.82 -6.11
N ALA A 56 15.77 -13.98 -5.09
CA ALA A 56 16.81 -13.84 -4.05
C ALA A 56 16.95 -15.09 -3.16
N SER A 57 15.92 -15.94 -3.11
CA SER A 57 15.99 -17.26 -2.46
C SER A 57 16.57 -18.37 -3.36
N LEU A 58 16.66 -18.14 -4.68
CA LEU A 58 17.20 -19.12 -5.64
C LEU A 58 18.72 -18.98 -5.84
N PHE A 59 19.30 -17.81 -5.58
CA PHE A 59 20.76 -17.57 -5.70
C PHE A 59 21.53 -17.66 -4.36
N LYS A 60 20.88 -18.06 -3.26
CA LYS A 60 21.56 -18.43 -2.00
C LYS A 60 21.83 -19.94 -1.95
N ARG A 61 22.71 -20.41 -2.84
CA ARG A 61 23.40 -21.71 -2.73
C ARG A 61 24.64 -21.64 -3.61
N ASP A 62 25.73 -21.18 -3.01
CA ASP A 62 26.97 -21.94 -2.82
C ASP A 62 27.70 -21.35 -1.61
#